data_AF-A0A090NVA3-F1
#
_entry.id   AF-A0A090NVA3-F1
#
_cell.length_a   1.000
_cell.length_b   1.000
_cell.length_c   1.000
_cell.angle_alpha   90.00
_cell.angle_beta   90.00
_cell.angle_gamma   90.00
#
_symmetry.space_group_name_H-M   'P 1'
#
loop_
_entity.id
_entity.type
_entity.pdbx_description
1 polymer ?
#
loop_
_entity_poly.entity_id
_entity_poly.type
_entity_poly.pdbx_seq_one_letter_code
_entity_poly.pdbx_strand_id
1 'polypeptide(L)' 'MRGWIEYYGKFWSRNFNYRLWSAMQSRLLKWMQSKYRLSNRKAQRKLTLVRKEDPKLFVHWYLLRASNE' A
#
# COMPACT_ATOMS: atom_id res chain seq x y z
N MET A 1 -15.34 -2.54 -5.28
CA MET A 1 -14.34 -2.57 -4.18
C MET A 1 -14.89 -2.37 -2.77
N ARG A 2 -16.13 -1.87 -2.56
CA ARG A 2 -16.71 -1.77 -1.19
C ARG A 2 -17.03 -3.13 -0.57
N GLY A 3 -17.64 -4.04 -1.33
CA GLY A 3 -17.97 -5.39 -0.83
C GLY A 3 -16.77 -6.28 -0.45
N TRP A 4 -15.59 -6.02 -1.02
CA TRP A 4 -14.36 -6.73 -0.64
C TRP A 4 -13.84 -6.29 0.74
N ILE A 5 -14.02 -5.02 1.10
CA ILE A 5 -13.58 -4.49 2.39
C ILE A 5 -14.49 -5.02 3.51
N GLU A 6 -15.78 -5.19 3.21
CA GLU A 6 -16.78 -5.68 4.17
C GLU A 6 -16.67 -7.20 4.40
N TYR A 7 -16.35 -7.97 3.35
CA TYR A 7 -16.16 -9.42 3.45
C TYR A 7 -14.89 -9.80 4.23
N TYR A 8 -13.80 -9.04 4.05
CA TYR A 8 -12.50 -9.34 4.69
C TYR A 8 -12.23 -8.55 5.97
N GLY A 9 -12.92 -7.42 6.21
CA GLY A 9 -12.66 -6.53 7.35
C GLY A 9 -12.88 -7.17 8.72
N LYS A 10 -13.73 -8.20 8.81
CA LYS A 10 -14.06 -8.88 10.08
C LYS A 10 -12.98 -9.88 10.55
N PHE A 11 -12.12 -10.38 9.65
CA PHE A 11 -11.14 -11.44 9.94
C PHE A 11 -9.67 -10.96 9.96
N TRP A 12 -9.41 -9.70 9.64
CA TRP A 12 -8.06 -9.21 9.29
C TRP A 12 -7.42 -8.33 10.38
N SER A 13 -7.73 -8.61 11.63
CA SER A 13 -7.85 -7.59 12.68
C SER A 13 -6.57 -6.91 13.18
N ARG A 14 -5.35 -7.34 12.80
CA ARG A 14 -4.10 -6.55 13.04
C ARG A 14 -2.84 -7.23 12.52
N ASN A 15 -2.64 -8.51 12.81
CA ASN A 15 -1.34 -9.18 12.59
C ASN A 15 -1.10 -9.56 11.11
N PHE A 16 -2.15 -9.97 10.41
CA PHE A 16 -2.08 -10.34 9.00
C PHE A 16 -1.97 -9.11 8.07
N ASN A 17 -2.56 -8.00 8.51
CA ASN A 17 -2.51 -6.69 7.86
C ASN A 17 -1.05 -6.25 7.63
N TYR A 18 -0.21 -6.25 8.68
CA TYR A 18 1.18 -5.79 8.57
C TYR A 18 2.03 -6.64 7.61
N ARG A 19 1.89 -7.97 7.65
CA ARG A 19 2.64 -8.86 6.77
C ARG A 19 2.20 -8.71 5.31
N LEU A 20 0.90 -8.64 5.03
CA LEU A 20 0.45 -8.44 3.65
C LEU A 20 0.84 -7.05 3.15
N TRP A 21 0.73 -6.01 3.99
CA TRP A 21 1.18 -4.67 3.63
C TRP A 21 2.66 -4.63 3.33
N SER A 22 3.50 -5.24 4.16
CA SER A 22 4.94 -5.31 3.89
C SER A 22 5.22 -6.04 2.57
N ALA A 23 4.52 -7.14 2.29
CA ALA A 23 4.66 -7.88 1.04
C ALA A 23 4.18 -7.08 -0.19
N MET A 24 3.03 -6.39 -0.10
CA MET A 24 2.49 -5.53 -1.15
C MET A 24 3.39 -4.32 -1.39
N GLN A 25 3.85 -3.68 -0.32
CA GLN A 25 4.78 -2.56 -0.35
C GLN A 25 6.11 -2.96 -1.00
N SER A 26 6.62 -4.14 -0.68
CA SER A 26 7.84 -4.70 -1.28
C SER A 26 7.65 -5.02 -2.76
N ARG A 27 6.49 -5.58 -3.16
CA ARG A 27 6.16 -5.84 -4.56
C ARG A 27 6.02 -4.56 -5.37
N LEU A 28 5.32 -3.55 -4.84
CA LEU A 28 5.19 -2.23 -5.47
C LEU A 28 6.55 -1.56 -5.67
N LEU A 29 7.41 -1.69 -4.67
CA LEU A 29 8.74 -1.11 -4.68
C LEU A 29 9.65 -1.81 -5.70
N LYS A 30 9.60 -3.16 -5.78
CA LYS A 30 10.28 -3.93 -6.84
C LYS A 30 9.72 -3.62 -8.24
N TRP A 31 8.40 -3.49 -8.38
CA TRP A 31 7.77 -3.13 -9.64
C TRP A 31 8.20 -1.74 -10.12
N MET A 32 8.23 -0.75 -9.23
CA MET A 32 8.73 0.59 -9.55
C MET A 32 10.21 0.61 -9.93
N GLN A 33 11.03 -0.22 -9.26
CA GLN A 33 12.42 -0.38 -9.64
C GLN A 33 12.57 -1.00 -11.02
N SER A 34 11.83 -2.06 -11.32
CA SER A 34 11.89 -2.72 -12.63
C SER A 34 11.39 -1.81 -13.75
N LYS A 35 10.26 -1.12 -13.54
CA LYS A 35 9.64 -0.24 -14.54
C LYS A 35 10.47 1.00 -14.85
N TYR A 36 11.06 1.63 -13.84
CA TYR A 36 11.78 2.90 -14.00
C TYR A 36 13.31 2.78 -13.84
N ARG A 37 13.84 1.57 -13.63
CA ARG A 37 15.26 1.28 -13.33
C ARG A 37 15.83 2.20 -12.24
N LEU A 38 15.02 2.47 -11.20
CA LEU A 38 15.37 3.39 -10.11
C LEU A 38 16.01 2.64 -8.94
N SER A 39 16.91 3.30 -8.21
CA SER A 39 17.41 2.80 -6.94
C SER A 39 16.32 2.78 -5.86
N ASN A 40 16.43 1.89 -4.86
CA ASN A 40 15.51 1.76 -3.72
C ASN A 40 14.99 3.10 -3.16
N ARG A 41 15.90 4.04 -2.86
CA ARG A 41 15.55 5.36 -2.30
C ARG A 41 14.71 6.21 -3.25
N LYS A 42 15.03 6.21 -4.56
CA LYS A 42 14.29 6.97 -5.57
C LYS A 42 12.91 6.37 -5.81
N ALA A 43 12.82 5.03 -5.82
CA ALA A 43 11.55 4.32 -5.91
C ALA A 43 10.65 4.63 -4.70
N GLN A 44 11.19 4.61 -3.47
CA GLN A 44 10.43 5.01 -2.28
C GLN A 44 9.92 6.45 -2.36
N ARG A 45 10.79 7.43 -2.68
CA ARG A 45 10.38 8.84 -2.80
C ARG A 45 9.28 9.03 -3.83
N LYS A 46 9.39 8.39 -5.00
CA LYS A 46 8.38 8.48 -6.05
C LYS A 46 7.08 7.80 -5.63
N LEU A 47 7.14 6.72 -4.86
CA LEU A 47 5.94 6.08 -4.32
C LEU A 47 5.24 6.97 -3.28
N THR A 48 6.02 7.64 -2.43
CA THR A 48 5.49 8.62 -1.47
C THR A 48 4.81 9.78 -2.18
N LEU A 49 5.36 10.25 -3.32
CA LEU A 49 4.72 11.27 -4.15
C LEU A 49 3.40 10.77 -4.74
N VAL A 50 3.38 9.59 -5.36
CA VAL A 50 2.15 8.99 -5.90
C VAL A 50 1.10 8.78 -4.78
N ARG A 51 1.54 8.40 -3.58
CA ARG A 51 0.65 8.28 -2.40
C ARG A 51 0.06 9.61 -1.96
N LYS A 52 0.80 10.72 -2.11
CA LYS A 52 0.30 12.08 -1.81
C LYS A 52 -0.64 12.59 -2.88
N GLU A 53 -0.34 12.31 -4.15
CA GLU A 53 -1.14 12.74 -5.30
C GLU A 53 -2.45 11.96 -5.42
N ASP A 54 -2.42 10.64 -5.23
CA ASP A 54 -3.61 9.81 -5.26
C ASP A 54 -3.62 8.81 -4.09
N PRO A 55 -4.13 9.24 -2.91
CA PRO A 55 -4.27 8.36 -1.76
C PRO A 55 -5.36 7.29 -1.93
N LYS A 56 -6.21 7.38 -2.96
CA LYS A 56 -7.31 6.45 -3.24
C LYS A 56 -6.93 5.36 -4.25
N LEU A 57 -5.80 5.52 -4.94
CA LEU A 57 -5.31 4.57 -5.94
C LEU A 57 -5.16 3.14 -5.38
N PHE A 58 -4.78 3.02 -4.10
CA PHE A 58 -4.72 1.74 -3.42
C PHE A 58 -5.50 1.76 -2.10
N VAL A 59 -6.38 0.78 -1.94
CA VAL A 59 -7.21 0.57 -0.74
C VAL A 59 -6.38 0.52 0.55
N HIS A 60 -5.18 -0.06 0.51
CA HIS A 60 -4.29 -0.12 1.68
C HIS A 60 -3.69 1.23 2.10
N TRP A 61 -3.55 2.20 1.20
CA TRP A 61 -3.11 3.56 1.54
C TRP A 61 -4.19 4.34 2.29
N TYR A 62 -5.45 4.07 1.97
CA TYR A 62 -6.62 4.63 2.66
C TYR A 62 -6.84 3.98 4.03
N LEU A 63 -6.75 2.64 4.12
CA LEU A 63 -6.90 1.90 5.38
C LEU A 63 -5.84 2.31 6.42
N LEU A 64 -4.60 2.52 5.99
CA LEU A 64 -3.52 2.95 6.89
C LEU A 64 -3.69 4.39 7.38
N ARG A 65 -4.47 5.22 6.67
CA ARG A 65 -4.84 6.58 7.09
C ARG A 65 -6.00 6.55 8.09
N ALA A 66 -7.01 5.72 7.84
CA ALA A 66 -8.18 5.57 8.72
C ALA A 66 -7.87 4.92 10.08
N SER A 67 -6.78 4.14 10.17
CA SER A 67 -6.33 3.53 11.44
C SER A 67 -5.56 4.50 12.35
N ASN A 68 -5.37 5.75 11.93
CA ASN A 68 -4.65 6.78 12.67
C ASN A 68 -5.57 7.92 13.16
N GLU A 69 -6.89 7.72 13.09
CA GLU A 69 -7.95 8.51 13.75
C GLU A 69 -8.53 7.72 14.93
#